data_AF-A0A5E4PXT6-F1
#
_entry.id   AF-A0A5E4PXT6-F1
#
_cell.length_a   1.000
_cell.length_b   1.000
_cell.length_c   1.000
_cell.angle_alpha   90.00
_cell.angle_beta   90.00
_cell.angle_gamma   90.00
#
_symmetry.space_group_name_H-M   'P 1'
#
loop_
_entity.id
_entity.type
_entity.pdbx_description
1 polymer ?
#
loop_
_entity_poly.entity_id
_entity_poly.type
_entity_poly.pdbx_seq_one_letter_code
_entity_poly.pdbx_strand_id
1 'polypeptide(L)' 'MDLSIVAFASAKSKLICDLPCAHDYVPVCATNGQTYDNKCILNCRGATFAHNGVCKADEQDPNVADSSTEG' A
#
# COMPACT_ATOMS: atom_id res chain seq x y z
N MET A 1 42.18 12.89 0.17
CA MET A 1 41.71 11.96 -0.88
C MET A 1 40.92 10.90 -0.17
N ASP A 2 39.76 11.30 0.35
CA ASP A 2 38.93 10.47 1.21
C ASP A 2 38.00 9.68 0.30
N LEU A 3 38.49 8.52 -0.08
CA LEU A 3 37.82 7.59 -0.97
C LEU A 3 36.71 6.88 -0.19
N SER A 4 35.49 7.38 -0.40
CA SER A 4 34.23 6.64 -0.47
C SER A 4 34.00 5.55 0.58
N ILE A 5 33.35 5.88 1.71
CA ILE A 5 32.22 5.07 2.21
C ILE A 5 31.26 6.01 2.94
N VAL A 6 30.55 6.85 2.20
CA VAL A 6 29.29 7.38 2.71
C VAL A 6 28.31 6.21 2.79
N ALA A 7 28.40 5.47 3.90
CA ALA A 7 27.34 4.55 4.31
C ALA A 7 26.15 5.41 4.71
N PHE A 8 25.44 5.95 3.72
CA PHE A 8 24.02 6.25 3.89
C PHE A 8 23.36 4.88 4.04
N ALA A 9 23.42 4.33 5.25
CA ALA A 9 22.53 3.29 5.67
C ALA A 9 21.12 3.89 5.60
N SER A 10 20.53 3.89 4.40
CA SER A 10 19.11 4.09 4.23
C SER A 10 18.48 2.83 4.82
N ALA A 11 18.31 2.84 6.15
CA ALA A 11 17.44 1.93 6.85
C ALA A 11 16.02 2.24 6.36
N LYS A 12 15.65 1.69 5.21
CA LYS A 12 14.31 1.85 4.66
C LYS A 12 13.37 1.08 5.58
N SER A 13 12.64 1.85 6.37
CA SER A 13 11.69 1.49 7.41
C SER A 13 10.84 0.26 7.06
N LYS A 14 11.30 -0.94 7.43
CA LYS A 14 10.50 -2.17 7.39
C LYS A 14 10.06 -2.60 8.79
N LEU A 15 9.80 -1.63 9.67
CA LEU A 15 9.32 -1.88 11.04
C LEU A 15 7.80 -2.12 11.09
N ILE A 16 7.07 -1.85 9.99
CA ILE A 16 5.60 -1.84 10.00
C ILE A 16 5.01 -3.26 10.06
N CYS A 17 5.73 -4.29 9.60
CA CYS A 17 5.27 -5.68 9.70
C CYS A 17 5.46 -6.33 11.07
N ASP A 18 6.28 -5.75 11.94
CA ASP A 18 6.53 -6.34 13.26
C ASP A 18 5.34 -6.08 14.21
N LEU A 19 4.45 -5.16 13.84
CA LEU A 19 3.19 -4.92 14.54
C LEU A 19 2.08 -5.80 13.95
N PRO A 20 1.24 -6.45 14.79
CA PRO A 20 0.07 -7.17 14.30
C PRO A 20 -0.89 -6.18 13.62
N CYS A 21 -1.14 -6.38 12.33
CA CYS A 21 -2.21 -5.69 11.63
C CYS A 21 -3.56 -6.29 12.01
N ALA A 22 -4.58 -5.45 12.19
CA ALA A 22 -5.96 -5.92 12.24
C ALA A 22 -6.32 -6.60 10.91
N HIS A 23 -7.19 -7.60 10.97
CA HIS A 23 -7.70 -8.33 9.80
C HIS A 23 -9.02 -7.73 9.29
N ASP A 24 -9.27 -6.45 9.58
CA ASP A 24 -10.43 -5.74 9.06
C ASP A 24 -10.31 -5.59 7.54
N TYR A 25 -11.41 -5.87 6.84
CA TYR A 25 -11.50 -5.72 5.39
C TYR A 25 -11.87 -4.28 5.04
N VAL A 26 -10.85 -3.48 4.77
CA VAL A 26 -10.91 -2.08 4.33
C VAL A 26 -10.00 -1.94 3.11
N PRO A 27 -10.43 -2.42 1.93
CA PRO A 27 -9.54 -2.65 0.81
C PRO A 27 -8.86 -1.36 0.34
N VAL A 28 -7.60 -1.48 -0.07
CA VAL A 28 -6.80 -0.39 -0.66
C VAL A 28 -6.06 -0.88 -1.89
N CYS A 29 -5.90 0.00 -2.86
CA CYS A 29 -5.14 -0.28 -4.07
C CYS A 29 -3.72 0.27 -3.96
N ALA A 30 -2.74 -0.53 -4.36
CA ALA A 30 -1.36 -0.08 -4.51
C ALA A 30 -1.04 0.33 -5.96
N THR A 31 0.00 1.13 -6.15
CA THR A 31 0.43 1.64 -7.47
C THR A 31 0.86 0.54 -8.44
N ASN A 32 1.12 -0.67 -7.93
CA ASN A 32 1.41 -1.87 -8.72
C ASN A 32 0.14 -2.62 -9.19
N GLY A 33 -1.06 -2.09 -8.92
CA GLY A 33 -2.33 -2.71 -9.29
C GLY A 33 -2.75 -3.87 -8.37
N GLN A 34 -2.09 -4.07 -7.23
CA GLN A 34 -2.48 -5.08 -6.24
C GLN A 34 -3.37 -4.48 -5.16
N THR A 35 -4.49 -5.17 -4.89
CA THR A 35 -5.37 -4.87 -3.77
C THR A 35 -4.81 -5.49 -2.48
N TYR A 36 -4.85 -4.73 -1.38
CA TYR A 36 -4.54 -5.21 -0.03
C TYR A 36 -5.77 -5.05 0.86
N ASP A 37 -5.99 -5.99 1.77
CA ASP A 37 -7.18 -6.00 2.66
C ASP A 37 -7.28 -4.76 3.54
N ASN A 38 -6.14 -4.14 3.88
CA ASN A 38 -6.09 -2.83 4.51
C ASN A 38 -4.73 -2.15 4.35
N LYS A 39 -4.68 -0.86 4.74
CA LYS A 39 -3.49 -0.01 4.66
C LYS A 39 -2.33 -0.51 5.53
N CYS A 40 -2.61 -1.19 6.65
CA CYS A 40 -1.55 -1.77 7.49
C CYS A 40 -0.82 -2.88 6.73
N ILE A 41 -1.56 -3.79 6.10
CA ILE A 41 -1.01 -4.89 5.31
C ILE A 41 -0.26 -4.34 4.09
N LEU A 42 -0.80 -3.34 3.39
CA LEU A 42 -0.12 -2.64 2.28
C LEU A 42 1.26 -2.11 2.71
N ASN A 43 1.29 -1.37 3.83
CA ASN A 43 2.53 -0.78 4.35
C ASN A 43 3.52 -1.84 4.82
N CYS A 44 3.03 -2.90 5.48
CA CYS A 44 3.86 -4.04 5.87
C CYS A 44 4.51 -4.67 4.63
N ARG A 45 3.73 -4.90 3.57
CA ARG A 45 4.24 -5.45 2.31
C ARG A 45 5.15 -4.49 1.55
N GLY A 46 5.31 -3.25 2.01
CA GLY A 46 6.15 -2.23 1.39
C GLY A 46 5.62 -1.77 0.03
N ALA A 47 4.33 -1.95 -0.22
CA ALA A 47 3.69 -1.47 -1.43
C ALA A 47 3.38 0.04 -1.29
N THR A 48 3.30 0.73 -2.42
CA THR A 48 2.98 2.16 -2.43
C THR A 48 1.48 2.33 -2.61
N PHE A 49 0.84 3.05 -1.69
CA PHE A 49 -0.59 3.35 -1.75
C PHE A 49 -0.94 4.16 -3.01
N ALA A 50 -2.02 3.78 -3.70
CA ALA A 50 -2.57 4.50 -4.84
C ALA A 50 -3.90 5.18 -4.48
N HIS A 51 -4.91 4.39 -4.11
CA HIS A 51 -6.24 4.90 -3.73
C HIS A 51 -6.94 3.94 -2.75
N ASN A 52 -8.01 4.42 -2.11
CA ASN A 52 -8.88 3.59 -1.29
C ASN A 52 -9.76 2.69 -2.18
N GLY A 53 -10.19 1.55 -1.66
CA GLY A 53 -10.95 0.55 -2.40
C GLY A 53 -10.05 -0.46 -3.14
N VAL A 54 -10.68 -1.44 -3.77
CA VAL A 54 -9.98 -2.46 -4.57
C VAL A 54 -9.36 -1.84 -5.83
N CYS A 55 -8.24 -2.39 -6.31
CA CYS A 55 -7.73 -2.03 -7.63
C CYS A 55 -8.74 -2.43 -8.71
N LYS A 56 -8.94 -1.55 -9.70
CA LYS A 56 -9.75 -1.84 -10.87
C LYS A 56 -8.96 -2.77 -11.79
N ALA A 57 -9.21 -4.07 -11.68
CA ALA A 57 -8.84 -5.06 -12.67
C ALA A 57 -10.13 -5.55 -13.32
N ASP A 58 -10.71 -4.71 -14.17
CA ASP A 58 -11.80 -5.07 -15.08
C ASP A 58 -12.94 -5.93 -14.50
N GLU A 59 -13.55 -5.55 -13.36
CA GLU A 59 -14.91 -6.03 -13.04
C GLU A 59 -15.65 -5.00 -12.19
N GLN A 60 -16.44 -4.16 -12.86
CA GLN A 60 -17.56 -3.47 -12.25
C GLN A 60 -18.54 -4.52 -11.72
N ASP A 61 -18.64 -4.67 -10.39
CA ASP A 61 -19.92 -5.06 -9.79
C ASP A 61 -20.82 -3.81 -9.86
N PRO A 62 -21.88 -3.81 -10.70
CA PRO A 62 -22.76 -2.66 -10.87
C PRO A 62 -23.58 -2.31 -9.62
N ASN A 63 -23.45 -3.06 -8.51
CA ASN A 63 -24.14 -2.80 -7.26
C ASN A 63 -23.26 -2.14 -6.18
N VAL A 64 -21.97 -1.92 -6.43
CA VAL A 64 -21.10 -1.18 -5.50
C VAL A 64 -21.10 0.30 -5.90
N ALA A 65 -22.05 1.04 -5.32
CA ALA A 65 -21.97 2.49 -5.27
C ALA A 65 -20.87 2.89 -4.29
N ASP A 66 -19.61 2.91 -4.74
CA ASP A 66 -18.56 3.62 -4.01
C ASP A 66 -18.11 4.87 -4.75
N SER A 67 -18.36 5.96 -4.04
CA SER A 67 -18.23 7.34 -4.45
C SER A 67 -16.80 7.77 -4.21
N SER A 68 -16.01 7.96 -5.25
CA SER A 68 -14.81 8.82 -5.21
C SER A 68 -14.47 9.29 -6.61
N THR A 69 -15.38 10.05 -7.21
CA THR A 69 -14.97 11.15 -8.07
C THR A 69 -14.43 12.24 -7.15
N GLU A 70 -13.11 12.32 -6.99
CA GLU A 70 -12.47 13.57 -6.58
C GLU A 70 -11.82 14.16 -7.83
N GLY A 71 -12.12 15.45 -8.07
CA GLY A 71 -11.96 16.15 -9.34
C GLY A 71 -10.57 16.69 -9.65
#